data_AF-A0A9X0EE54-F1
#
_entry.id   AF-A0A9X0EE54-F1
#
_cell.length_a   1.000
_cell.length_b   1.000
_cell.length_c   1.000
_cell.angle_alpha   90.00
_cell.angle_beta   90.00
_cell.angle_gamma   90.00
#
_symmetry.space_group_name_H-M   'P 1'
#
loop_
_entity.id
_entity.type
_entity.pdbx_description
1 polymer ?
#
loop_
_entity_poly.entity_id
_entity_poly.type
_entity_poly.pdbx_seq_one_letter_code
_entity_poly.pdbx_strand_id
1 'polypeptide(L)'
;MASVTKQQKRAKRAKTKAKAQRVARQHPQTVNPIVPDYFMPDVFDDDETLLHSYVEPDILEALNEEEREAMASLIRGDSGMPFTEDEMLLTEVYLVPAPEPSEEQRLAHYEVLKRAEQQGFLDLLDAFARGPIAAHAFYNIDFDHYLDVLVNTLGAYMMWAHGLDEATVRACIDDDDFYEAFRAVLGEIEMESTMQMLGIDRNEHDEPAQD
;
A
#
# COMPACT_ATOMS: atom_id res chain seq x y z
N MET A 1 -32.10 -18.70 17.23
CA MET A 1 -30.87 -18.42 17.99
C MET A 1 -29.83 -17.85 17.02
N ALA A 2 -29.53 -16.55 17.09
CA ALA A 2 -28.55 -15.95 16.18
C ALA A 2 -27.16 -16.51 16.51
N SER A 3 -26.51 -17.14 15.53
CA SER A 3 -25.19 -17.74 15.69
C SER A 3 -24.21 -16.76 16.31
N VAL A 4 -23.48 -17.23 17.33
CA VAL A 4 -22.49 -16.52 18.16
C VAL A 4 -21.49 -15.69 17.31
N THR A 5 -21.23 -16.15 16.09
CA THR A 5 -20.36 -15.51 15.09
C THR A 5 -20.86 -14.13 14.62
N LYS A 6 -22.18 -13.93 14.50
CA LYS A 6 -22.76 -12.64 14.08
C LYS A 6 -22.72 -11.59 15.20
N GLN A 7 -22.82 -12.02 16.46
CA GLN A 7 -22.65 -11.13 17.62
C GLN A 7 -21.19 -10.72 17.79
N GLN A 8 -20.24 -11.62 17.58
CA GLN A 8 -18.79 -11.30 17.62
C GLN A 8 -18.39 -10.30 16.52
N LYS A 9 -18.87 -10.48 15.28
CA LYS A 9 -18.63 -9.50 14.19
C LYS A 9 -19.20 -8.11 14.50
N ARG A 10 -20.38 -8.02 15.13
CA ARG A 10 -20.98 -6.73 15.55
C ARG A 10 -20.24 -6.09 16.72
N ALA A 11 -19.77 -6.87 17.68
CA ALA A 11 -18.98 -6.38 18.81
C ALA A 11 -17.59 -5.88 18.37
N LYS A 12 -16.94 -6.56 17.42
CA LYS A 12 -15.68 -6.10 16.80
C LYS A 12 -15.88 -4.75 16.08
N ARG A 13 -16.88 -4.65 15.19
CA ARG A 13 -17.22 -3.39 14.49
C ARG A 13 -17.52 -2.21 15.42
N ALA A 14 -18.16 -2.47 16.57
CA ALA A 14 -18.42 -1.44 17.58
C ALA A 14 -17.15 -0.97 18.31
N LYS A 15 -16.19 -1.87 18.56
CA LYS A 15 -14.87 -1.51 19.12
C LYS A 15 -14.03 -0.70 18.12
N THR A 16 -14.01 -1.10 16.85
CA THR A 16 -13.30 -0.35 15.78
C THR A 16 -13.89 1.06 15.64
N LYS A 17 -15.22 1.18 15.66
CA LYS A 17 -15.92 2.48 15.63
C LYS A 17 -15.61 3.35 16.86
N ALA A 18 -15.46 2.76 18.05
CA ALA A 18 -15.12 3.49 19.27
C ALA A 18 -13.64 3.92 19.33
N LYS A 19 -12.71 3.14 18.76
CA LYS A 19 -11.28 3.51 18.62
C LYS A 19 -11.15 4.66 17.61
N ALA A 20 -11.81 4.56 16.45
CA ALA A 20 -11.86 5.62 15.45
C ALA A 20 -12.47 6.93 15.98
N GLN A 21 -13.55 6.85 16.78
CA GLN A 21 -14.21 8.05 17.32
C GLN A 21 -13.40 8.77 18.43
N ARG A 22 -12.41 8.11 19.04
CA ARG A 22 -11.49 8.75 20.01
C ARG A 22 -10.35 9.53 19.35
N VAL A 23 -10.00 9.20 18.10
CA VAL A 23 -8.94 9.87 17.32
C VAL A 23 -9.44 11.16 16.65
N ALA A 24 -10.76 11.28 16.44
CA ALA A 24 -11.40 12.36 15.68
C ALA A 24 -11.43 13.77 16.34
N ARG A 25 -10.52 14.15 17.25
CA ARG A 25 -10.63 15.43 17.99
C ARG A 25 -9.37 16.30 18.09
N GLN A 26 -8.38 16.14 17.23
CA GLN A 26 -7.25 17.07 17.18
C GLN A 26 -7.05 17.62 15.76
N HIS A 27 -7.78 18.69 15.45
CA HIS A 27 -7.55 19.46 14.22
C HIS A 27 -6.26 20.29 14.37
N PRO A 28 -5.38 20.21 13.36
CA PRO A 28 -4.98 21.43 12.67
C PRO A 28 -5.09 21.23 11.16
N GLN A 29 -6.16 21.78 10.57
CA GLN A 29 -6.24 21.93 9.12
C GLN A 29 -5.26 23.02 8.67
N THR A 30 -4.11 22.64 8.12
CA THR A 30 -3.39 23.50 7.18
C THR A 30 -4.09 23.42 5.83
N VAL A 31 -4.32 24.59 5.23
CA VAL A 31 -5.21 24.79 4.07
C VAL A 31 -4.80 23.98 2.84
N ASN A 32 -3.53 23.58 2.74
CA ASN A 32 -3.04 22.64 1.73
C ASN A 32 -2.29 21.48 2.42
N PRO A 33 -2.48 20.23 1.98
CA PRO A 33 -1.64 19.12 2.44
C PRO A 33 -0.21 19.35 1.98
N ILE A 34 0.74 19.27 2.91
CA ILE A 34 2.15 19.12 2.55
C ILE A 34 2.26 17.67 2.13
N VAL A 35 2.29 17.45 0.82
CA VAL A 35 2.54 16.15 0.22
C VAL A 35 4.05 15.93 0.29
N PRO A 36 4.56 14.99 1.10
CA PRO A 36 5.96 14.62 1.08
C PRO A 36 6.34 14.18 -0.34
N ASP A 37 7.62 14.33 -0.69
CA ASP A 37 8.13 13.68 -1.89
C ASP A 37 8.17 12.17 -1.60
N TYR A 38 7.06 11.48 -1.89
CA TYR A 38 6.84 10.06 -1.57
C TYR A 38 7.89 9.12 -2.19
N PHE A 39 8.66 9.66 -3.14
CA PHE A 39 9.57 8.94 -4.02
C PHE A 39 11.00 9.43 -3.87
N MET A 40 11.32 10.17 -2.79
CA MET A 40 12.72 10.23 -2.36
C MET A 40 13.06 8.88 -1.75
N PRO A 41 13.78 8.00 -2.45
CA PRO A 41 14.61 7.08 -1.71
C PRO A 41 15.57 7.94 -0.90
N ASP A 42 15.85 7.57 0.33
CA ASP A 42 17.24 7.70 0.74
C ASP A 42 18.02 6.75 -0.18
N VAL A 43 18.45 7.28 -1.32
CA VAL A 43 19.36 6.68 -2.29
C VAL A 43 18.89 5.34 -2.88
N PHE A 44 18.10 5.38 -3.95
CA PHE A 44 18.21 4.36 -4.98
C PHE A 44 19.53 4.67 -5.65
N ASP A 45 20.61 4.18 -5.04
CA ASP A 45 21.82 3.99 -5.78
C ASP A 45 21.42 3.06 -6.95
N ASP A 46 21.47 3.57 -8.18
CA ASP A 46 21.52 2.71 -9.36
C ASP A 46 22.56 1.59 -9.11
N ASP A 47 22.36 0.41 -9.69
CA ASP A 47 23.21 -0.76 -9.47
C ASP A 47 24.71 -0.43 -9.51
N GLU A 48 25.15 0.49 -10.38
CA GLU A 48 26.53 0.99 -10.44
C GLU A 48 26.92 1.79 -9.19
N THR A 49 26.10 2.73 -8.73
CA THR A 49 26.37 3.47 -7.49
C THR A 49 26.35 2.57 -6.24
N LEU A 50 25.52 1.53 -6.24
CA LEU A 50 25.44 0.54 -5.17
C LEU A 50 26.71 -0.31 -5.17
N LEU A 51 27.08 -0.81 -6.35
CA LEU A 51 28.31 -1.56 -6.56
C LEU A 51 29.55 -0.75 -6.18
N HIS A 52 29.63 0.53 -6.57
CA HIS A 52 30.73 1.43 -6.22
C HIS A 52 30.85 1.72 -4.72
N SER A 53 29.76 1.55 -3.97
CA SER A 53 29.74 1.76 -2.51
C SER A 53 30.17 0.54 -1.71
N TYR A 54 29.99 -0.67 -2.27
CA TYR A 54 30.17 -1.94 -1.53
C TYR A 54 31.23 -2.88 -2.14
N VAL A 55 31.69 -2.63 -3.37
CA VAL A 55 32.65 -3.48 -4.09
C VAL A 55 33.89 -2.68 -4.45
N GLU A 56 35.07 -3.27 -4.25
CA GLU A 56 36.33 -2.60 -4.58
C GLU A 56 36.47 -2.38 -6.11
N PRO A 57 37.07 -1.26 -6.56
CA PRO A 57 37.16 -0.89 -7.99
C PRO A 57 37.79 -1.98 -8.87
N ASP A 58 38.85 -2.61 -8.38
CA ASP A 58 39.58 -3.67 -9.10
C ASP A 58 38.71 -4.93 -9.32
N ILE A 59 37.74 -5.17 -8.44
CA ILE A 59 36.78 -6.27 -8.56
C ILE A 59 35.69 -5.88 -9.55
N LEU A 60 35.16 -4.66 -9.46
CA LEU A 60 34.13 -4.16 -10.39
C LEU A 60 34.59 -4.15 -11.84
N GLU A 61 35.82 -3.74 -12.11
CA GLU A 61 36.40 -3.76 -13.46
C GLU A 61 36.54 -5.17 -14.04
N ALA A 62 36.57 -6.19 -13.19
CA ALA A 62 36.66 -7.60 -13.60
C ALA A 62 35.29 -8.26 -13.81
N LEU A 63 34.21 -7.70 -13.26
CA LEU A 63 32.85 -8.24 -13.41
C LEU A 63 32.25 -7.84 -14.76
N ASN A 64 31.65 -8.81 -15.44
CA ASN A 64 30.79 -8.55 -16.60
C ASN A 64 29.38 -8.09 -16.17
N GLU A 65 28.54 -7.68 -17.13
CA GLU A 65 27.20 -7.15 -16.86
C GLU A 65 26.31 -8.10 -16.04
N GLU A 66 26.29 -9.39 -16.38
CA GLU A 66 25.49 -10.41 -15.68
C GLU A 66 25.99 -10.62 -14.25
N GLU A 67 27.32 -10.58 -14.04
CA GLU A 67 27.93 -10.70 -12.71
C GLU A 67 27.72 -9.45 -11.85
N ARG A 68 27.68 -8.26 -12.47
CA ARG A 68 27.36 -7.00 -11.81
C ARG A 68 25.92 -6.98 -11.32
N GLU A 69 24.98 -7.38 -12.16
CA GLU A 69 23.56 -7.50 -11.82
C GLU A 69 23.34 -8.51 -10.68
N ALA A 70 24.00 -9.68 -10.75
CA ALA A 70 23.93 -10.70 -9.69
C ALA A 70 24.55 -10.20 -8.36
N MET A 71 25.64 -9.44 -8.42
CA MET A 71 26.28 -8.86 -7.25
C MET A 71 25.42 -7.73 -6.63
N ALA A 72 24.81 -6.88 -7.47
CA ALA A 72 23.88 -5.84 -7.02
C ALA A 72 22.62 -6.46 -6.39
N SER A 73 22.07 -7.52 -6.98
CA SER A 73 20.97 -8.33 -6.41
C SER A 73 21.35 -8.90 -5.04
N LEU A 74 22.54 -9.48 -4.90
CA LEU A 74 23.04 -9.98 -3.62
C LEU A 74 23.20 -8.88 -2.55
N ILE A 75 23.73 -7.71 -2.93
CA ILE A 75 23.92 -6.56 -2.02
C ILE A 75 22.57 -5.97 -1.59
N ARG A 76 21.58 -5.93 -2.49
CA ARG A 76 20.19 -5.55 -2.19
C ARG A 76 19.49 -6.51 -1.23
N GLY A 77 20.06 -7.68 -0.96
CA GLY A 77 19.39 -8.68 -0.13
C GLY A 77 18.24 -9.38 -0.84
N ASP A 78 18.24 -9.38 -2.18
CA ASP A 78 17.32 -10.15 -3.01
C ASP A 78 17.62 -11.64 -2.81
N SER A 79 17.10 -12.18 -1.71
CA SER A 79 17.60 -13.39 -1.07
C SER A 79 17.22 -14.68 -1.80
N GLY A 80 16.59 -14.58 -2.98
CA GLY A 80 16.02 -15.74 -3.68
C GLY A 80 14.97 -16.48 -2.85
N MET A 81 14.52 -15.90 -1.73
CA MET A 81 13.42 -16.42 -0.95
C MET A 81 12.13 -16.17 -1.72
N PRO A 82 11.22 -17.16 -1.80
CA PRO A 82 9.94 -16.94 -2.44
C PRO A 82 9.21 -15.82 -1.70
N PHE A 83 8.63 -14.88 -2.44
CA PHE A 83 7.73 -13.87 -1.92
C PHE A 83 6.71 -14.52 -0.97
N THR A 84 6.42 -13.87 0.15
CA THR A 84 5.28 -14.27 0.99
C THR A 84 3.98 -14.14 0.19
N GLU A 85 2.90 -14.80 0.64
CA GLU A 85 1.59 -14.67 -0.04
C GLU A 85 1.12 -13.21 -0.13
N ASP A 86 1.47 -12.39 0.86
CA ASP A 86 1.08 -10.97 0.93
C ASP A 86 1.92 -10.13 -0.05
N GLU A 87 3.21 -10.44 -0.15
CA GLU A 87 4.12 -9.81 -1.13
C GLU A 87 3.70 -10.15 -2.56
N MET A 88 3.40 -11.43 -2.82
CA MET A 88 2.90 -11.88 -4.13
C MET A 88 1.63 -11.14 -4.54
N LEU A 89 0.64 -11.07 -3.64
CA LEU A 89 -0.62 -10.36 -3.90
C LEU A 89 -0.38 -8.89 -4.24
N LEU A 90 0.52 -8.24 -3.51
CA LEU A 90 0.84 -6.83 -3.75
C LEU A 90 1.53 -6.63 -5.09
N THR A 91 2.47 -7.51 -5.47
CA THR A 91 3.11 -7.51 -6.78
C THR A 91 2.10 -7.77 -7.91
N GLU A 92 1.12 -8.65 -7.72
CA GLU A 92 0.08 -8.93 -8.72
C GLU A 92 -0.84 -7.73 -8.93
N VAL A 93 -1.26 -7.07 -7.85
CA VAL A 93 -2.11 -5.87 -7.92
C VAL A 93 -1.38 -4.70 -8.58
N TYR A 94 -0.09 -4.53 -8.32
CA TYR A 94 0.73 -3.41 -8.81
C TYR A 94 1.77 -3.83 -9.85
N LEU A 95 1.44 -4.80 -10.71
CA LEU A 95 2.35 -5.32 -11.75
C LEU A 95 2.65 -4.29 -12.85
N VAL A 96 1.73 -3.36 -13.09
CA VAL A 96 1.83 -2.40 -14.20
C VAL A 96 2.52 -1.12 -13.74
N PRO A 97 3.58 -0.65 -14.42
CA PRO A 97 4.22 0.61 -14.08
C PRO A 97 3.24 1.77 -14.18
N ALA A 98 3.09 2.52 -13.07
CA ALA A 98 2.32 3.74 -13.03
C ALA A 98 3.25 4.96 -13.15
N PRO A 99 2.89 6.02 -13.90
CA PRO A 99 3.65 7.25 -13.95
C PRO A 99 3.61 7.98 -12.60
N GLU A 100 4.61 8.82 -12.35
CA GLU A 100 4.64 9.66 -11.14
C GLU A 100 3.38 10.56 -11.08
N PRO A 101 2.63 10.55 -9.96
CA PRO A 101 1.44 11.37 -9.81
C PRO A 101 1.75 12.88 -9.78
N SER A 102 1.05 13.65 -10.61
CA SER A 102 1.16 15.11 -10.63
C SER A 102 0.73 15.73 -9.30
N GLU A 103 1.18 16.95 -9.01
CA GLU A 103 0.74 17.69 -7.81
C GLU A 103 -0.79 17.76 -7.71
N GLU A 104 -1.48 18.03 -8.81
CA GLU A 104 -2.95 18.05 -8.87
C GLU A 104 -3.56 16.69 -8.50
N GLN A 105 -3.00 15.59 -9.01
CA GLN A 105 -3.44 14.23 -8.67
C GLN A 105 -3.21 13.92 -7.20
N ARG A 106 -2.06 14.32 -6.64
CA ARG A 106 -1.75 14.16 -5.21
C ARG A 106 -2.74 14.91 -4.32
N LEU A 107 -3.05 16.16 -4.65
CA LEU A 107 -4.04 16.97 -3.93
C LEU A 107 -5.45 16.37 -4.05
N ALA A 108 -5.85 15.96 -5.25
CA ALA A 108 -7.14 15.34 -5.49
C ALA A 108 -7.30 14.02 -4.72
N HIS A 109 -6.22 13.24 -4.61
CA HIS A 109 -6.23 11.98 -3.87
C HIS A 109 -6.63 12.18 -2.40
N TYR A 110 -6.15 13.23 -1.74
CA TYR A 110 -6.48 13.50 -0.34
C TYR A 110 -7.98 13.78 -0.14
N GLU A 111 -8.62 14.48 -1.09
CA GLU A 111 -10.07 14.69 -1.05
C GLU A 111 -10.86 13.41 -1.34
N VAL A 112 -10.33 12.51 -2.17
CA VAL A 112 -10.91 11.17 -2.38
C VAL A 112 -10.84 10.35 -1.09
N LEU A 113 -9.66 10.26 -0.45
CA LEU A 113 -9.47 9.55 0.81
C LEU A 113 -10.39 10.09 1.92
N LYS A 114 -10.50 11.41 2.03
CA LYS A 114 -11.39 12.07 2.99
C LYS A 114 -12.86 11.76 2.79
N ARG A 115 -13.31 11.59 1.54
CA ARG A 115 -14.69 11.17 1.26
C ARG A 115 -14.90 9.69 1.57
N ALA A 116 -13.93 8.85 1.24
CA ALA A 116 -13.97 7.42 1.50
C ALA A 116 -13.98 7.12 3.01
N GLU A 117 -13.16 7.84 3.78
CA GLU A 117 -13.10 7.69 5.24
C GLU A 117 -14.46 7.94 5.93
N GLN A 118 -15.30 8.82 5.39
CA GLN A 118 -16.65 9.07 5.92
C GLN A 118 -17.56 7.83 5.82
N GLN A 119 -17.24 6.91 4.91
CA GLN A 119 -17.98 5.67 4.68
C GLN A 119 -17.44 4.55 5.58
N GLY A 120 -16.12 4.49 5.73
CA GLY A 120 -15.47 3.57 6.65
C GLY A 120 -13.97 3.43 6.41
N PHE A 121 -13.32 2.68 7.31
CA PHE A 121 -11.90 2.39 7.21
C PHE A 121 -11.56 1.48 6.00
N LEU A 122 -12.41 0.50 5.70
CA LEU A 122 -12.21 -0.35 4.50
C LEU A 122 -12.37 0.46 3.21
N ASP A 123 -13.33 1.38 3.16
CA ASP A 123 -13.52 2.27 2.01
C ASP A 123 -12.32 3.21 1.82
N LEU A 124 -11.73 3.70 2.93
CA LEU A 124 -10.47 4.46 2.90
C LEU A 124 -9.33 3.63 2.29
N LEU A 125 -9.16 2.38 2.73
CA LEU A 125 -8.12 1.49 2.22
C LEU A 125 -8.33 1.14 0.74
N ASP A 126 -9.57 0.88 0.32
CA ASP A 126 -9.90 0.62 -1.09
C ASP A 126 -9.63 1.85 -1.98
N ALA A 127 -10.05 3.03 -1.54
CA ALA A 127 -9.78 4.28 -2.25
C ALA A 127 -8.28 4.59 -2.33
N PHE A 128 -7.51 4.25 -1.30
CA PHE A 128 -6.06 4.34 -1.32
C PHE A 128 -5.45 3.33 -2.31
N ALA A 129 -5.81 2.06 -2.19
CA ALA A 129 -5.25 0.98 -2.99
C ALA A 129 -5.47 1.16 -4.50
N ARG A 130 -6.63 1.70 -4.90
CA ARG A 130 -6.96 2.01 -6.31
C ARG A 130 -6.40 3.35 -6.80
N GLY A 131 -5.84 4.14 -5.90
CA GLY A 131 -5.35 5.48 -6.19
C GLY A 131 -4.04 5.49 -6.98
N PRO A 132 -3.74 6.61 -7.69
CA PRO A 132 -2.49 6.75 -8.44
C PRO A 132 -1.25 6.77 -7.52
N ILE A 133 -1.41 7.15 -6.25
CA ILE A 133 -0.33 7.16 -5.27
C ILE A 133 0.12 5.72 -4.96
N ALA A 134 -0.83 4.85 -4.60
CA ALA A 134 -0.53 3.44 -4.34
C ALA A 134 0.01 2.75 -5.60
N ALA A 135 -0.60 2.99 -6.76
CA ALA A 135 -0.15 2.39 -8.02
C ALA A 135 1.30 2.70 -8.37
N HIS A 136 1.77 3.92 -8.08
CA HIS A 136 3.16 4.30 -8.33
C HIS A 136 4.09 3.89 -7.19
N ALA A 137 3.66 4.03 -5.93
CA ALA A 137 4.47 3.73 -4.75
C ALA A 137 4.74 2.23 -4.55
N PHE A 138 3.80 1.36 -4.96
CA PHE A 138 3.93 -0.09 -4.82
C PHE A 138 4.45 -0.80 -6.06
N TYR A 139 4.61 -0.09 -7.18
CA TYR A 139 5.24 -0.66 -8.36
C TYR A 139 6.72 -0.96 -8.06
N ASN A 140 7.12 -2.22 -8.21
CA ASN A 140 8.48 -2.69 -7.94
C ASN A 140 8.99 -2.33 -6.53
N ILE A 141 8.11 -2.45 -5.53
CA ILE A 141 8.46 -2.11 -4.15
C ILE A 141 9.53 -3.04 -3.58
N ASP A 142 10.44 -2.45 -2.82
CA ASP A 142 11.29 -3.17 -1.87
C ASP A 142 10.51 -3.39 -0.56
N PHE A 143 10.23 -4.66 -0.24
CA PHE A 143 9.41 -5.03 0.90
C PHE A 143 10.06 -4.72 2.25
N ASP A 144 11.38 -4.56 2.32
CA ASP A 144 12.06 -4.08 3.53
C ASP A 144 11.62 -2.65 3.90
N HIS A 145 11.15 -1.87 2.92
CA HIS A 145 10.67 -0.50 3.07
C HIS A 145 9.14 -0.39 3.05
N TYR A 146 8.41 -1.51 3.09
CA TYR A 146 6.96 -1.52 2.91
C TYR A 146 6.20 -0.63 3.90
N LEU A 147 6.58 -0.70 5.18
CA LEU A 147 5.99 0.14 6.23
C LEU A 147 6.28 1.63 5.99
N ASP A 148 7.50 1.97 5.57
CA ASP A 148 7.88 3.35 5.30
C ASP A 148 7.10 3.92 4.12
N VAL A 149 6.89 3.13 3.06
CA VAL A 149 6.05 3.52 1.93
C VAL A 149 4.61 3.78 2.38
N LEU A 150 4.02 2.91 3.20
CA LEU A 150 2.67 3.10 3.74
C LEU A 150 2.56 4.35 4.63
N VAL A 151 3.54 4.58 5.51
CA VAL A 151 3.60 5.76 6.39
C VAL A 151 3.75 7.04 5.56
N ASN A 152 4.61 7.02 4.55
CA ASN A 152 4.86 8.17 3.69
C ASN A 152 3.65 8.47 2.81
N THR A 153 2.86 7.49 2.40
CA THR A 153 1.70 7.67 1.52
C THR A 153 0.40 7.83 2.31
N LEU A 154 -0.27 6.73 2.68
CA LEU A 154 -1.51 6.74 3.45
C LEU A 154 -1.33 7.40 4.82
N GLY A 155 -0.18 7.21 5.45
CA GLY A 155 0.14 7.83 6.72
C GLY A 155 0.22 9.36 6.64
N ALA A 156 0.74 9.92 5.54
CA ALA A 156 0.75 11.37 5.32
C ALA A 156 -0.67 11.95 5.21
N TYR A 157 -1.61 11.21 4.63
CA TYR A 157 -3.02 11.57 4.69
C TYR A 157 -3.52 11.57 6.15
N MET A 158 -3.20 10.55 6.94
CA MET A 158 -3.63 10.46 8.35
C MET A 158 -3.06 11.60 9.21
N MET A 159 -1.78 11.96 9.02
CA MET A 159 -1.15 13.10 9.68
C MET A 159 -1.87 14.40 9.32
N TRP A 160 -2.17 14.63 8.03
CA TRP A 160 -2.87 15.83 7.58
C TRP A 160 -4.33 15.90 8.04
N ALA A 161 -5.09 14.81 7.87
CA ALA A 161 -6.52 14.77 8.13
C ALA A 161 -6.86 14.79 9.63
N HIS A 162 -5.99 14.20 10.45
CA HIS A 162 -6.24 13.97 11.87
C HIS A 162 -5.24 14.62 12.82
N GLY A 163 -4.22 15.32 12.30
CA GLY A 163 -3.20 15.96 13.12
C GLY A 163 -2.35 14.98 13.93
N LEU A 164 -2.22 13.74 13.45
CA LEU A 164 -1.40 12.72 14.11
C LEU A 164 0.08 12.99 13.88
N ASP A 165 0.89 12.67 14.88
CA ASP A 165 2.34 12.58 14.69
C ASP A 165 2.71 11.27 13.97
N GLU A 166 3.90 11.26 13.35
CA GLU A 166 4.39 10.12 12.57
C GLU A 166 4.49 8.84 13.39
N ALA A 167 4.92 8.90 14.66
CA ALA A 167 5.04 7.72 15.51
C ALA A 167 3.68 7.09 15.80
N THR A 168 2.65 7.92 16.01
CA THR A 168 1.26 7.48 16.16
C THR A 168 0.74 6.84 14.87
N VAL A 169 1.03 7.44 13.71
CA VAL A 169 0.63 6.89 12.41
C VAL A 169 1.32 5.55 12.13
N ARG A 170 2.64 5.48 12.36
CA ARG A 170 3.42 4.26 12.20
C ARG A 170 2.87 3.14 13.05
N ALA A 171 2.55 3.39 14.31
CA ALA A 171 1.92 2.40 15.19
C ALA A 171 0.48 2.03 14.79
N CYS A 172 -0.23 2.87 14.03
CA CYS A 172 -1.54 2.54 13.49
C CYS A 172 -1.46 1.65 12.25
N ILE A 173 -0.40 1.80 11.44
CA ILE A 173 -0.17 1.03 10.22
C ILE A 173 0.53 -0.30 10.55
N ASP A 174 1.48 -0.29 11.47
CA ASP A 174 2.20 -1.46 12.00
C ASP A 174 1.34 -2.22 13.04
N ASP A 175 0.11 -2.56 12.64
CA ASP A 175 -0.88 -3.28 13.45
C ASP A 175 -1.47 -4.43 12.61
N ASP A 176 -1.56 -5.63 13.18
CA ASP A 176 -2.08 -6.81 12.46
C ASP A 176 -3.49 -6.58 11.88
N ASP A 177 -4.35 -5.83 12.57
CA ASP A 177 -5.71 -5.53 12.08
C ASP A 177 -5.65 -4.63 10.82
N PHE A 178 -4.62 -3.77 10.70
CA PHE A 178 -4.39 -2.96 9.50
C PHE A 178 -4.01 -3.85 8.32
N TYR A 179 -3.00 -4.71 8.49
CA TYR A 179 -2.53 -5.61 7.42
C TYR A 179 -3.60 -6.61 6.98
N GLU A 180 -4.38 -7.19 7.92
CA GLU A 180 -5.50 -8.06 7.58
C GLU A 180 -6.56 -7.32 6.73
N ALA A 181 -6.88 -6.08 7.10
CA ALA A 181 -7.84 -5.26 6.36
C ALA A 181 -7.33 -4.86 4.98
N PHE A 182 -6.05 -4.49 4.88
CA PHE A 182 -5.44 -4.07 3.62
C PHE A 182 -5.28 -5.25 2.66
N ARG A 183 -4.85 -6.41 3.16
CA ARG A 183 -4.82 -7.66 2.37
C ARG A 183 -6.19 -8.03 1.81
N ALA A 184 -7.26 -7.87 2.60
CA ALA A 184 -8.61 -8.15 2.13
C ALA A 184 -9.01 -7.24 0.96
N VAL A 185 -8.68 -5.95 1.01
CA VAL A 185 -8.91 -4.99 -0.08
C VAL A 185 -8.10 -5.37 -1.32
N LEU A 186 -6.82 -5.67 -1.17
CA LEU A 186 -5.96 -6.08 -2.29
C LEU A 186 -6.47 -7.36 -2.96
N GLY A 187 -6.95 -8.33 -2.18
CA GLY A 187 -7.56 -9.56 -2.70
C GLY A 187 -8.84 -9.31 -3.50
N GLU A 188 -9.66 -8.33 -3.11
CA GLU A 188 -10.83 -7.95 -3.91
C GLU A 188 -10.44 -7.30 -5.24
N ILE A 189 -9.38 -6.47 -5.24
CA ILE A 189 -8.85 -5.83 -6.45
C ILE A 189 -8.26 -6.87 -7.42
N GLU A 190 -7.45 -7.80 -6.93
CA GLU A 190 -6.88 -8.90 -7.72
C GLU A 190 -8.00 -9.75 -8.34
N MET A 191 -8.97 -10.17 -7.54
CA MET A 191 -10.10 -10.97 -8.01
C MET A 191 -10.90 -10.25 -9.10
N GLU A 192 -11.13 -8.95 -8.97
CA GLU A 192 -11.80 -8.13 -9.98
C GLU A 192 -10.99 -8.05 -11.28
N SER A 193 -9.67 -7.85 -11.19
CA SER A 193 -8.77 -7.84 -12.34
C SER A 193 -8.78 -9.20 -13.07
N THR A 194 -8.70 -10.29 -12.32
CA THR A 194 -8.76 -11.66 -12.84
C THR A 194 -10.10 -11.95 -13.52
N MET A 195 -11.22 -11.53 -12.94
CA MET A 195 -12.55 -11.66 -13.57
C MET A 195 -12.66 -10.87 -14.88
N GLN A 196 -12.14 -9.65 -14.91
CA GLN A 196 -12.12 -8.83 -16.12
C GLN A 196 -11.28 -9.47 -17.23
N MET A 197 -10.12 -10.03 -16.89
CA MET A 197 -9.27 -10.75 -17.85
C MET A 197 -9.95 -12.00 -18.42
N LEU A 198 -10.76 -12.70 -17.62
CA LEU A 198 -11.52 -13.88 -18.03
C LEU A 198 -12.84 -13.53 -18.74
N GLY A 199 -13.21 -12.25 -18.83
CA GLY A 199 -14.45 -11.79 -19.43
C GLY A 199 -15.71 -12.21 -18.66
N ILE A 200 -15.59 -12.49 -17.36
CA ILE A 200 -16.70 -12.91 -16.50
C ILE A 200 -17.36 -11.64 -15.92
N ASP A 201 -18.60 -11.36 -16.31
CA ASP A 201 -19.39 -10.28 -15.73
C ASP A 201 -20.02 -10.76 -14.40
N ARG A 202 -19.78 -10.03 -13.30
CA ARG A 202 -20.39 -10.33 -11.99
C ARG A 202 -21.92 -10.36 -12.04
N ASN A 203 -22.54 -9.73 -13.05
CA ASN A 203 -23.99 -9.63 -13.18
C ASN A 203 -24.69 -10.88 -13.76
N GLU A 204 -23.99 -11.86 -14.32
CA GLU A 204 -24.64 -13.05 -14.90
C GLU A 204 -24.96 -14.15 -13.89
N HIS A 205 -24.45 -14.07 -12.66
CA HIS A 205 -24.64 -15.14 -11.66
C HIS A 205 -25.90 -15.00 -10.80
N ASP A 206 -26.73 -13.97 -11.05
CA ASP A 206 -27.93 -13.62 -10.27
C ASP A 206 -29.23 -13.78 -11.08
N GLU A 207 -29.27 -14.65 -12.10
CA GLU A 207 -30.55 -15.15 -12.63
C GLU A 207 -31.10 -16.24 -11.69
N PRO A 208 -32.19 -15.99 -10.92
CA PRO A 208 -32.87 -17.07 -10.25
C PRO A 208 -33.48 -17.98 -11.32
N ALA A 209 -33.11 -19.26 -11.28
CA ALA A 209 -33.81 -20.30 -12.01
C ALA A 209 -35.32 -20.13 -11.79
N GLN A 210 -36.03 -19.67 -12.81
CA GLN A 210 -37.48 -19.64 -12.81
C GLN A 210 -37.96 -21.06 -13.08
N ASP A 211 -38.75 -21.58 -12.14
CA ASP A 211 -39.55 -22.81 -12.24
C ASP A 211 -40.46 -22.83 -13.48
#